data_AF-A0A085UL18-F1
#
_entry.id   AF-A0A085UL18-F1
#
_cell.length_a   1.000
_cell.length_b   1.000
_cell.length_c   1.000
_cell.angle_alpha   90.00
_cell.angle_beta   90.00
_cell.angle_gamma   90.00
#
_symmetry.space_group_name_H-M   'P 1'
#
loop_
_entity.id
_entity.type
_entity.pdbx_description
1 polymer ?
#
loop_
_entity_poly.entity_id
_entity_poly.type
_entity_poly.pdbx_seq_one_letter_code
_entity_poly.pdbx_strand_id
1 'polypeptide(L)'
;MEQSTVFKSNRSQVIRLPEALALPDDVKYVDIVAVGRTRIVTPAGESWNSWFDAENITVDFMDERNQPSERSATSSSSPSSS
;
A
#
# COMPACT_ATOMS: atom_id res chain seq x y z
N MET A 1 -15.69 4.98 12.22
CA MET A 1 -14.91 3.82 12.70
C MET A 1 -15.90 2.72 13.01
N GLU A 2 -15.73 1.54 12.43
CA GLU A 2 -16.54 0.38 12.80
C GLU A 2 -15.87 -0.39 13.93
N GLN A 3 -16.69 -0.88 14.85
CA GLN A 3 -16.25 -1.74 15.94
C GLN A 3 -16.81 -3.14 15.72
N SER A 4 -16.05 -4.13 16.13
CA SER A 4 -16.50 -5.51 16.11
C SER A 4 -15.99 -6.26 17.34
N THR A 5 -16.50 -7.46 17.52
CA THR A 5 -16.20 -8.30 18.67
C THR A 5 -15.03 -9.23 18.36
N VAL A 6 -14.23 -9.46 19.40
CA VAL A 6 -13.21 -10.50 19.42
C VAL A 6 -13.70 -11.59 20.35
N PHE A 7 -13.70 -12.83 19.89
CA PHE A 7 -14.08 -13.99 20.70
C PHE A 7 -13.08 -15.13 20.50
N LYS A 8 -13.11 -16.12 21.39
CA LYS A 8 -12.29 -17.32 21.26
C LYS A 8 -13.09 -18.42 20.58
N SER A 9 -12.47 -19.10 19.63
CA SER A 9 -12.98 -20.34 19.04
C SER A 9 -11.90 -21.41 19.14
N ASN A 10 -12.19 -22.47 19.87
CA ASN A 10 -11.21 -23.49 20.22
C ASN A 10 -9.96 -22.86 20.88
N ARG A 11 -8.78 -22.98 20.26
CA ARG A 11 -7.51 -22.38 20.74
C ARG A 11 -7.17 -21.04 20.08
N SER A 12 -8.02 -20.52 19.19
CA SER A 12 -7.74 -19.32 18.39
C SER A 12 -8.62 -18.13 18.79
N GLN A 13 -8.15 -16.91 18.51
CA GLN A 13 -8.98 -15.70 18.55
C GLN A 13 -9.56 -15.44 17.16
N VAL A 14 -10.81 -14.99 17.13
CA VAL A 14 -11.52 -14.64 15.90
C VAL A 14 -12.04 -13.22 16.04
N ILE A 15 -11.86 -12.43 14.99
CA ILE A 15 -12.45 -11.10 14.83
C ILE A 15 -13.56 -11.24 13.80
N ARG A 16 -14.78 -10.82 14.13
CA ARG A 16 -15.85 -10.77 13.13
C ARG A 16 -15.64 -9.55 12.24
N LEU A 17 -15.53 -9.70 10.93
CA LEU A 17 -15.54 -8.53 10.04
C LEU A 17 -16.99 -8.14 9.73
N PRO A 18 -17.37 -6.86 9.94
CA PRO A 18 -18.64 -6.35 9.44
C PRO A 18 -18.62 -6.30 7.90
N GLU A 19 -19.80 -6.29 7.29
CA GLU A 19 -19.95 -6.33 5.82
C GLU A 19 -19.18 -5.22 5.11
N ALA A 20 -19.22 -4.00 5.66
CA ALA A 20 -18.51 -2.85 5.10
C ALA A 20 -16.96 -2.95 5.17
N LEU A 21 -16.42 -3.90 5.93
CA LEU A 21 -14.99 -4.21 6.04
C LEU A 21 -14.66 -5.63 5.53
N ALA A 22 -15.56 -6.27 4.79
CA ALA A 22 -15.32 -7.59 4.25
C ALA A 22 -14.19 -7.57 3.20
N LEU A 23 -13.33 -8.59 3.23
CA LEU A 23 -12.36 -8.81 2.17
C LEU A 23 -13.07 -9.32 0.90
N PRO A 24 -12.48 -9.14 -0.29
CA PRO A 24 -12.98 -9.76 -1.52
C PRO A 24 -13.10 -11.29 -1.37
N ASP A 25 -14.08 -11.91 -2.04
CA ASP A 25 -14.36 -13.35 -1.87
C ASP A 25 -13.17 -14.25 -2.20
N ASP A 26 -12.35 -13.85 -3.17
CA ASP A 26 -11.17 -14.62 -3.60
C ASP A 26 -10.05 -14.66 -2.53
N VAL A 27 -10.03 -13.72 -1.57
CA VAL A 27 -8.99 -13.67 -0.54
C VAL A 27 -9.22 -14.77 0.50
N LYS A 28 -8.42 -15.84 0.41
CA LYS A 28 -8.46 -16.96 1.37
C LYS A 28 -7.39 -16.90 2.45
N TYR A 29 -6.31 -16.16 2.21
CA TYR A 29 -5.16 -16.08 3.10
C TYR A 29 -4.76 -14.63 3.33
N VAL A 30 -4.31 -14.33 4.55
CA VAL A 30 -3.89 -12.99 4.97
C VAL A 30 -2.57 -13.06 5.73
N ASP A 31 -1.74 -12.05 5.53
CA ASP A 31 -0.60 -11.75 6.39
C ASP A 31 -1.08 -10.89 7.57
N ILE A 32 -0.56 -11.18 8.76
CA ILE A 32 -0.88 -10.43 9.98
C ILE A 32 0.40 -9.86 10.58
N VAL A 33 0.53 -8.54 10.59
CA VAL A 33 1.67 -7.82 11.16
C VAL A 33 1.29 -7.20 12.51
N ALA A 34 2.10 -7.45 13.53
CA ALA A 34 1.93 -6.89 14.86
C ALA A 34 2.72 -5.59 15.04
N VAL A 35 2.02 -4.48 15.33
CA VAL A 35 2.62 -3.19 15.67
C VAL A 35 2.14 -2.79 17.06
N GLY A 36 2.87 -3.21 18.09
CA GLY A 36 2.43 -3.08 19.49
C GLY A 36 1.09 -3.79 19.73
N ARG A 37 0.05 -3.01 20.10
CA ARG A 37 -1.32 -3.50 20.30
C ARG A 37 -2.15 -3.54 19.02
N THR A 38 -1.63 -3.02 17.92
CA THR A 38 -2.30 -3.00 16.62
C THR A 38 -1.97 -4.27 15.84
N ARG A 39 -2.95 -4.75 15.06
CA ARG A 39 -2.77 -5.81 14.06
C ARG A 39 -3.16 -5.24 12.71
N ILE A 40 -2.25 -5.32 11.76
CA ILE A 40 -2.48 -4.95 10.37
C ILE A 40 -2.72 -6.25 9.62
N VAL A 41 -3.81 -6.34 8.87
CA VAL A 41 -4.20 -7.52 8.10
C VAL A 41 -4.20 -7.13 6.63
N THR A 42 -3.45 -7.86 5.82
CA THR A 42 -3.38 -7.67 4.36
C THR A 42 -3.58 -9.01 3.66
N PRO A 43 -4.13 -9.07 2.44
CA PRO A 43 -4.07 -10.29 1.63
C PRO A 43 -2.64 -10.82 1.57
N ALA A 44 -2.49 -12.15 1.67
CA ALA A 44 -1.17 -12.77 1.69
C ALA A 44 -0.42 -12.48 0.37
N GLY A 45 0.86 -12.13 0.46
CA GLY A 45 1.69 -11.80 -0.70
C GLY A 45 1.59 -10.36 -1.21
N GLU A 46 0.64 -9.57 -0.68
CA GLU A 46 0.49 -8.14 -1.00
C GLU A 46 1.05 -7.22 0.10
N SER A 47 1.59 -7.80 1.17
CA SER A 47 2.21 -7.02 2.24
C SER A 47 3.49 -6.33 1.75
N TRP A 48 3.76 -5.12 2.25
CA TRP A 48 5.02 -4.41 1.99
C TRP A 48 6.25 -5.28 2.28
N ASN A 49 6.16 -6.12 3.31
CA ASN A 49 7.22 -7.08 3.63
C ASN A 49 7.39 -8.13 2.53
N SER A 50 6.31 -8.63 1.95
CA SER A 50 6.35 -9.55 0.81
C SER A 50 6.87 -8.90 -0.47
N TRP A 51 6.62 -7.60 -0.67
CA TRP A 51 7.16 -6.88 -1.83
C TRP A 51 8.69 -6.70 -1.75
N PHE A 52 9.23 -6.41 -0.57
CA PHE A 52 10.69 -6.32 -0.39
C PHE A 52 11.40 -7.67 -0.45
N ASP A 53 10.68 -8.77 -0.20
CA ASP A 53 11.20 -10.14 -0.34
C ASP A 53 11.01 -10.70 -1.78
N ALA A 54 10.33 -9.95 -2.64
CA ALA A 54 10.09 -10.36 -4.02
C ALA A 54 11.39 -10.42 -4.84
N GLU A 55 11.35 -11.21 -5.92
CA GLU A 55 12.49 -11.43 -6.80
C GLU A 55 13.13 -10.12 -7.27
N ASN A 56 14.46 -10.03 -7.14
CA ASN A 56 15.19 -8.81 -7.45
C ASN A 56 15.13 -8.51 -8.95
N ILE A 57 14.91 -7.24 -9.30
CA ILE A 57 14.96 -6.77 -10.69
C ILE A 57 16.36 -7.00 -11.31
N THR A 58 16.41 -7.11 -12.63
CA THR A 58 17.69 -7.22 -13.35
C THR A 58 18.51 -5.94 -13.21
N VAL A 59 19.84 -6.06 -13.36
CA VAL A 59 20.78 -4.95 -13.15
C VAL A 59 20.54 -3.76 -14.10
N ASP A 60 19.92 -4.02 -15.25
CA ASP A 60 19.60 -3.07 -16.31
C ASP A 60 18.17 -2.50 -16.22
N PHE A 61 17.39 -2.91 -15.21
CA PHE A 61 16.02 -2.46 -15.07
C PHE A 61 15.95 -0.97 -14.74
N MET A 62 15.46 -0.17 -15.70
CA MET A 62 15.36 1.30 -15.62
C MET A 62 16.71 2.03 -15.50
N ASP A 63 17.77 1.52 -16.13
CA ASP A 63 19.11 2.15 -16.15
C ASP A 63 19.10 3.60 -16.66
N GLU A 64 18.30 3.89 -17.70
CA GLU A 64 18.16 5.24 -18.24
C GLU A 64 16.82 5.88 -17.85
N ARG A 65 16.87 6.96 -17.05
CA ARG A 65 15.71 7.81 -16.78
C ARG A 65 15.66 8.95 -17.80
N ASN A 66 14.76 8.87 -18.78
CA ASN A 66 14.53 9.93 -19.78
C ASN A 66 13.70 11.10 -19.18
N GLN A 67 14.29 11.83 -18.24
CA GLN A 67 13.64 12.96 -17.58
C GLN A 67 13.84 14.23 -18.44
N PRO A 68 12.76 14.92 -18.85
CA PRO A 68 12.89 16.18 -19.57
C PRO A 68 13.58 17.23 -18.70
N SER A 69 14.41 18.06 -19.33
CA SER A 69 15.07 19.20 -18.67
C SER A 69 14.04 20.12 -18.02
N GLU A 70 14.32 20.54 -16.79
CA GLU A 70 13.47 21.43 -16.00
C GLU A 70 12.99 22.61 -16.86
N ARG A 71 11.67 22.66 -17.12
CA ARG A 71 11.08 23.75 -17.88
C ARG A 71 11.03 24.96 -16.97
N SER A 72 12.03 25.83 -17.05
CA SER A 72 11.99 27.14 -16.40
C SER A 72 10.74 27.87 -16.91
N ALA A 73 9.79 28.14 -16.03
CA ALA A 73 8.62 28.95 -16.34
C ALA A 73 9.13 30.35 -16.73
N THR A 74 9.29 30.60 -18.03
CA THR A 74 9.56 31.94 -18.53
C THR A 74 8.26 32.72 -18.38
N SER A 75 8.09 33.40 -17.25
CA SER A 75 7.12 34.48 -17.14
C SER A 75 7.53 35.56 -18.14
N SER A 76 6.92 35.50 -19.32
CA SER A 76 6.91 36.58 -20.29
C SER A 76 6.15 37.77 -19.68
N SER A 77 6.83 38.57 -18.86
CA SER A 77 6.36 39.90 -18.51
C SER A 77 6.60 40.79 -19.73
N SER A 78 5.59 40.91 -20.59
CA SER A 78 5.57 41.88 -21.67
C SER A 78 5.75 43.28 -21.08
N PRO A 79 6.76 44.08 -21.50
CA PRO A 79 6.77 45.49 -21.15
C PRO A 79 5.73 46.20 -22.01
N SER A 80 4.59 46.55 -21.40
CA SER A 80 3.65 47.50 -21.97
C SER A 80 4.37 48.84 -22.16
N SER A 81 4.74 49.17 -23.40
CA SER A 81 5.27 50.49 -23.74
C SER A 81 4.12 51.47 -23.93
N SER A 82 4.27 52.64 -23.31
CA SER A 82 3.39 53.81 -23.38
C SER A 82 3.44 54.51 -24.74
#